data_AF-A0A9P7K5T0-F1
#
_entry.id   AF-A0A9P7K5T0-F1
#
_cell.length_a   1.000
_cell.length_b   1.000
_cell.length_c   1.000
_cell.angle_alpha   90.00
_cell.angle_beta   90.00
_cell.angle_gamma   90.00
#
_symmetry.space_group_name_H-M   'P 1'
#
loop_
_entity.id
_entity.type
_entity.pdbx_description
1 polymer ?
#
loop_
_entity_poly.entity_id
_entity_poly.type
_entity_poly.pdbx_seq_one_letter_code
_entity_poly.pdbx_strand_id
1 'polypeptide(L)'
;MRSFAPAAVLLVASARSALADFYPGVIATGTMGITNPPQPSLGTMINQTSVARLLSVNSIEDFCIFAPPYMANISDSETFEVAWCTQPRNNARVIPDGTLTGVSFLKTSAYVQVYGYGDFTKLNIPYGDEGGELDPHGAYGSGNPIGGNVTSNITGADENFAEWMLYIDYNQFCLRVCTSANSTYSAAAMCWHELDEMGCGFVMPGNYNYNGTFETCDADVAYPPGWYPTATVDGTTLFSTFAQYYTGVANGQSYTVGDTVTPTAAYFTPSSSNCATTATVSNGIALASLGITSSASGSTASVPKLKFEHSSGGSSSNGAAGSASQIYPVVTFIALLSGFAGIALFH
;
A
#
# COMPACT_ATOMS: atom_id res chain seq x y z
N MET A 1 -52.54 -56.06 6.58
CA MET A 1 -51.08 -56.06 6.81
C MET A 1 -50.45 -56.48 5.48
N ARG A 2 -49.64 -55.70 4.76
CA ARG A 2 -48.59 -54.76 5.15
C ARG A 2 -48.55 -53.61 4.13
N SER A 3 -48.40 -52.38 4.63
CA SER A 3 -48.21 -51.17 3.83
C SER A 3 -46.75 -51.12 3.37
N PHE A 4 -46.51 -50.88 2.07
CA PHE A 4 -45.16 -50.59 1.54
C PHE A 4 -45.00 -49.08 1.45
N ALA A 5 -44.10 -48.52 2.27
CA ALA A 5 -43.61 -47.15 2.13
C ALA A 5 -42.29 -47.17 1.34
N PRO A 6 -42.08 -46.26 0.37
CA PRO A 6 -40.81 -46.16 -0.33
C PRO A 6 -39.79 -45.43 0.54
N ALA A 7 -38.59 -45.98 0.67
CA ALA A 7 -37.47 -45.33 1.32
C ALA A 7 -36.89 -44.26 0.36
N ALA A 8 -37.01 -42.99 0.73
CA ALA A 8 -36.32 -41.90 0.06
C ALA A 8 -34.84 -41.93 0.47
N VAL A 9 -33.96 -42.25 -0.48
CA VAL A 9 -32.51 -42.11 -0.31
C VAL A 9 -32.19 -40.61 -0.43
N LEU A 10 -31.88 -39.96 0.70
CA LEU A 10 -31.26 -38.64 0.68
C LEU A 10 -29.81 -38.79 0.20
N LEU A 11 -29.56 -38.36 -1.03
CA LEU A 11 -28.22 -38.06 -1.53
C LEU A 11 -27.74 -36.77 -0.85
N VAL A 12 -26.92 -36.91 0.19
CA VAL A 12 -26.16 -35.79 0.75
C VAL A 12 -25.06 -35.46 -0.25
N ALA A 13 -25.31 -34.48 -1.12
CA ALA A 13 -24.28 -33.89 -1.96
C ALA A 13 -23.25 -33.20 -1.04
N SER A 14 -22.11 -33.83 -0.85
CA SER A 14 -20.96 -33.19 -0.21
C SER A 14 -20.43 -32.15 -1.18
N ALA A 15 -20.76 -30.88 -0.97
CA ALA A 15 -20.11 -29.77 -1.64
C ALA A 15 -18.64 -29.76 -1.17
N ARG A 16 -17.76 -30.38 -1.94
CA ARG A 16 -16.32 -30.10 -1.84
C ARG A 16 -16.15 -28.69 -2.42
N SER A 17 -15.85 -27.70 -1.59
CA SER A 17 -15.32 -26.44 -2.08
C SER A 17 -14.11 -26.76 -2.93
N ALA A 18 -14.18 -26.51 -4.24
CA ALA A 18 -12.99 -26.47 -5.06
C ALA A 18 -12.17 -25.30 -4.52
N LEU A 19 -11.08 -25.59 -3.82
CA LEU A 19 -10.04 -24.59 -3.58
C LEU A 19 -9.66 -24.08 -4.97
N ALA A 20 -9.76 -22.77 -5.19
CA ALA A 20 -9.32 -22.19 -6.44
C ALA A 20 -7.83 -22.52 -6.61
N ASP A 21 -7.47 -23.12 -7.74
CA ASP A 21 -6.05 -23.34 -8.06
C ASP A 21 -5.45 -21.98 -8.44
N PHE A 22 -4.69 -21.40 -7.52
CA PHE A 22 -3.97 -20.15 -7.75
C PHE A 22 -2.66 -20.40 -8.50
N TYR A 23 -2.27 -19.45 -9.35
CA TYR A 23 -0.92 -19.44 -9.91
C TYR A 23 0.12 -19.33 -8.77
N PRO A 24 1.31 -19.94 -8.92
CA PRO A 24 2.39 -19.80 -7.95
C PRO A 24 2.70 -18.33 -7.64
N GLY A 25 2.88 -18.01 -6.36
CA GLY A 25 3.20 -16.66 -5.90
C GLY A 25 2.00 -15.72 -5.75
N VAL A 26 0.76 -16.15 -6.00
CA VAL A 26 -0.43 -15.32 -5.70
C VAL A 26 -0.79 -15.38 -4.22
N ILE A 27 -0.78 -16.58 -3.64
CA ILE A 27 -1.13 -16.81 -2.23
C ILE A 27 0.11 -16.85 -1.37
N ALA A 28 0.07 -16.15 -0.24
CA ALA A 28 1.14 -16.11 0.74
C ALA A 28 1.35 -17.51 1.36
N THR A 29 2.60 -17.94 1.45
CA THR A 29 2.98 -19.23 2.07
C THR A 29 3.61 -19.06 3.46
N GLY A 30 3.88 -17.81 3.86
CA GLY A 30 4.41 -17.47 5.17
C GLY A 30 3.40 -17.66 6.30
N THR A 31 3.87 -17.57 7.53
CA THR A 31 3.01 -17.58 8.72
C THR A 31 2.41 -16.19 8.96
N MET A 32 1.22 -16.16 9.55
CA MET A 32 0.66 -14.92 10.08
C MET A 32 1.62 -14.27 11.08
N GLY A 33 1.76 -12.94 11.02
CA GLY A 33 2.51 -12.18 12.02
C GLY A 33 1.98 -12.41 13.43
N ILE A 34 2.87 -12.40 14.43
CA ILE A 34 2.52 -12.71 15.83
C ILE A 34 1.51 -11.74 16.46
N THR A 35 1.36 -10.55 15.88
CA THR A 35 0.41 -9.51 16.29
C THR A 35 -0.94 -9.66 15.62
N ASN A 36 -1.07 -10.55 14.63
CA ASN A 36 -2.27 -10.70 13.82
C ASN A 36 -3.22 -11.70 14.47
N PRO A 37 -4.55 -11.49 14.36
CA PRO A 37 -5.49 -12.56 14.66
C PRO A 37 -5.24 -13.73 13.70
N PRO A 38 -5.60 -14.97 14.08
CA PRO A 38 -5.32 -16.15 13.28
C PRO A 38 -6.09 -16.17 11.95
N GLN A 39 -7.18 -15.40 11.83
CA GLN A 39 -8.01 -15.27 10.63
C GLN A 39 -8.60 -13.85 10.56
N PRO A 40 -8.95 -13.35 9.36
CA PRO A 40 -9.71 -12.11 9.21
C PRO A 40 -11.07 -12.19 9.91
N SER A 41 -11.49 -11.10 10.54
CA SER A 41 -12.79 -11.04 11.22
C SER A 41 -13.30 -9.61 11.34
N LEU A 42 -14.58 -9.41 11.03
CA LEU A 42 -15.30 -8.14 11.22
C LEU A 42 -15.96 -8.09 12.60
N GLY A 43 -16.17 -6.89 13.15
CA GLY A 43 -16.85 -6.67 14.42
C GLY A 43 -15.96 -6.88 15.65
N THR A 44 -14.64 -6.69 15.52
CA THR A 44 -13.72 -6.79 16.65
C THR A 44 -13.86 -5.60 17.59
N MET A 45 -13.42 -5.74 18.85
CA MET A 45 -13.43 -4.62 19.78
C MET A 45 -12.56 -3.47 19.27
N ILE A 46 -13.02 -2.24 19.45
CA ILE A 46 -12.28 -1.04 19.07
C ILE A 46 -11.06 -0.89 20.00
N ASN A 47 -9.88 -0.81 19.40
CA ASN A 47 -8.63 -0.58 20.13
C ASN A 47 -7.67 0.32 19.33
N GLN A 48 -7.65 1.61 19.64
CA GLN A 48 -6.76 2.59 19.01
C GLN A 48 -5.28 2.48 19.43
N THR A 49 -4.97 1.59 20.39
CA THR A 49 -3.59 1.25 20.78
C THR A 49 -3.11 -0.07 20.16
N SER A 50 -3.91 -0.67 19.27
CA SER A 50 -3.56 -1.95 18.66
C SER A 50 -2.24 -1.89 17.90
N VAL A 51 -1.56 -3.05 17.91
CA VAL A 51 -0.34 -3.35 17.15
C VAL A 51 -0.58 -4.42 16.07
N ALA A 52 -1.84 -4.76 15.78
CA ALA A 52 -2.18 -5.71 14.73
C ALA A 52 -1.72 -5.20 13.35
N ARG A 53 -1.30 -6.13 12.49
CA ARG A 53 -0.73 -5.87 11.15
C ARG A 53 -1.42 -6.70 10.05
N LEU A 54 -2.70 -7.02 10.25
CA LEU A 54 -3.49 -7.74 9.26
C LEU A 54 -4.47 -6.79 8.56
N LEU A 55 -4.16 -6.43 7.32
CA LEU A 55 -5.10 -5.71 6.47
C LEU A 55 -6.12 -6.68 5.87
N SER A 56 -7.34 -6.20 5.64
CA SER A 56 -8.16 -6.76 4.57
C SER A 56 -8.60 -5.66 3.61
N VAL A 57 -8.77 -6.02 2.34
CA VAL A 57 -9.12 -5.10 1.25
C VAL A 57 -10.27 -5.72 0.47
N ASN A 58 -11.49 -5.54 0.96
CA ASN A 58 -12.66 -6.29 0.47
C ASN A 58 -13.57 -5.43 -0.41
N SER A 59 -13.77 -4.18 -0.04
CA SER A 59 -14.61 -3.22 -0.76
C SER A 59 -14.25 -1.79 -0.41
N ILE A 60 -14.95 -0.82 -1.01
CA ILE A 60 -14.79 0.59 -0.66
C ILE A 60 -15.17 0.89 0.80
N GLU A 61 -16.06 0.12 1.41
CA GLU A 61 -16.50 0.33 2.80
C GLU A 61 -15.74 -0.55 3.82
N ASP A 62 -15.05 -1.59 3.35
CA ASP A 62 -14.31 -2.56 4.17
C ASP A 62 -12.90 -2.76 3.61
N PHE A 63 -12.00 -1.84 3.97
CA PHE A 63 -10.57 -1.96 3.68
C PHE A 63 -9.71 -1.47 4.85
N CYS A 64 -8.43 -1.79 4.80
CA CYS A 64 -7.42 -1.31 5.74
C CYS A 64 -6.19 -0.79 5.00
N ILE A 65 -5.41 0.04 5.68
CA ILE A 65 -4.08 0.51 5.27
C ILE A 65 -3.10 0.38 6.43
N PHE A 66 -1.82 0.35 6.14
CA PHE A 66 -0.77 0.48 7.16
C PHE A 66 -0.46 1.95 7.39
N ALA A 67 -0.27 2.34 8.66
CA ALA A 67 0.21 3.66 9.05
C ALA A 67 0.80 3.64 10.49
N PRO A 68 1.55 4.67 10.90
CA PRO A 68 2.42 4.56 12.06
C PRO A 68 1.65 4.33 13.38
N PRO A 69 2.19 3.54 14.32
CA PRO A 69 1.55 3.35 15.62
C PRO A 69 1.59 4.59 16.51
N TYR A 70 2.48 5.53 16.22
CA TYR A 70 2.68 6.83 16.85
C TYR A 70 3.26 7.80 15.81
N MET A 71 3.26 9.11 16.09
CA MET A 71 3.70 10.12 15.12
C MET A 71 5.12 9.86 14.61
N ALA A 72 5.27 9.52 13.33
CA ALA A 72 6.55 9.21 12.68
C ALA A 72 6.43 9.38 11.17
N ASN A 73 7.53 9.76 10.50
CA ASN A 73 7.55 9.75 9.03
C ASN A 73 7.47 8.30 8.54
N ILE A 74 6.82 8.06 7.41
CA ILE A 74 6.68 6.72 6.83
C ILE A 74 8.04 6.06 6.62
N SER A 75 9.00 6.76 6.05
CA SER A 75 10.38 6.27 5.85
C SER A 75 11.10 5.84 7.14
N ASP A 76 10.71 6.38 8.30
CA ASP A 76 11.27 6.02 9.60
C ASP A 76 10.51 4.86 10.28
N SER A 77 9.28 4.57 9.85
CA SER A 77 8.35 3.63 10.50
C SER A 77 8.00 2.38 9.71
N GLU A 78 8.47 2.25 8.46
CA GLU A 78 8.11 1.19 7.52
C GLU A 78 8.16 -0.21 8.15
N THR A 79 9.17 -0.48 9.00
CA THR A 79 9.36 -1.80 9.61
C THR A 79 8.33 -2.17 10.69
N PHE A 80 7.61 -1.19 11.26
CA PHE A 80 6.75 -1.40 12.43
C PHE A 80 5.35 -0.80 12.35
N GLU A 81 4.91 -0.39 11.16
CA GLU A 81 3.54 0.05 10.85
C GLU A 81 2.45 -0.89 11.43
N VAL A 82 1.26 -0.34 11.63
CA VAL A 82 0.10 -1.08 12.15
C VAL A 82 -1.12 -0.89 11.25
N ALA A 83 -2.05 -1.83 11.32
CA ALA A 83 -3.27 -1.81 10.53
C ALA A 83 -4.26 -0.75 11.05
N TRP A 84 -4.75 0.07 10.13
CA TRP A 84 -5.87 1.00 10.30
C TRP A 84 -6.97 0.62 9.31
N CYS A 85 -8.16 0.30 9.81
CA CYS A 85 -9.26 -0.22 8.99
C CYS A 85 -10.46 0.73 8.99
N THR A 86 -11.18 0.78 7.88
CA THR A 86 -12.44 1.55 7.78
C THR A 86 -13.51 0.99 8.72
N GLN A 87 -13.47 -0.30 9.03
CA GLN A 87 -14.37 -0.99 9.96
C GLN A 87 -13.62 -1.54 11.18
N PRO A 88 -14.31 -1.78 12.32
CA PRO A 88 -13.73 -2.48 13.46
C PRO A 88 -13.48 -3.95 13.10
N ARG A 89 -12.27 -4.25 12.65
CA ARG A 89 -11.90 -5.60 12.18
C ARG A 89 -10.47 -5.96 12.54
N ASN A 90 -10.17 -7.25 12.52
CA ASN A 90 -8.84 -7.82 12.71
C ASN A 90 -8.10 -7.37 13.99
N ASN A 91 -8.83 -6.92 15.02
CA ASN A 91 -8.25 -6.23 16.18
C ASN A 91 -7.38 -5.03 15.79
N ALA A 92 -7.56 -4.47 14.59
CA ALA A 92 -6.82 -3.34 14.07
C ALA A 92 -7.33 -2.02 14.68
N ARG A 93 -6.61 -0.94 14.40
CA ARG A 93 -7.10 0.41 14.68
C ARG A 93 -8.21 0.76 13.70
N VAL A 94 -9.09 1.67 14.06
CA VAL A 94 -10.17 2.14 13.19
C VAL A 94 -9.78 3.50 12.62
N ILE A 95 -9.90 3.66 11.30
CA ILE A 95 -9.75 4.94 10.61
C ILE A 95 -10.86 5.87 11.11
N PRO A 96 -10.53 7.03 11.71
CA PRO A 96 -11.54 7.95 12.20
C PRO A 96 -12.43 8.48 11.06
N ASP A 97 -13.75 8.55 11.28
CA ASP A 97 -14.68 9.14 10.31
C ASP A 97 -14.27 10.59 9.97
N GLY A 98 -14.37 10.94 8.68
CA GLY A 98 -13.89 12.23 8.16
C GLY A 98 -12.37 12.32 7.95
N THR A 99 -11.64 11.21 8.06
CA THR A 99 -10.24 11.12 7.59
C THR A 99 -10.18 11.09 6.07
N LEU A 100 -11.05 10.29 5.44
CA LEU A 100 -11.08 10.11 3.99
C LEU A 100 -11.98 11.18 3.35
N THR A 101 -11.48 11.86 2.32
CA THR A 101 -12.23 12.87 1.54
C THR A 101 -12.64 12.36 0.16
N GLY A 102 -11.99 11.30 -0.33
CA GLY A 102 -12.42 10.55 -1.51
C GLY A 102 -11.70 9.21 -1.58
N VAL A 103 -12.39 8.20 -2.10
CA VAL A 103 -11.85 6.84 -2.27
C VAL A 103 -12.30 6.28 -3.61
N SER A 104 -11.40 5.65 -4.35
CA SER A 104 -11.75 4.88 -5.55
C SER A 104 -11.22 3.46 -5.40
N PHE A 105 -12.14 2.49 -5.38
CA PHE A 105 -11.85 1.06 -5.30
C PHE A 105 -11.98 0.45 -6.70
N LEU A 106 -10.86 0.02 -7.28
CA LEU A 106 -10.81 -0.59 -8.60
C LEU A 106 -10.70 -2.11 -8.50
N LYS A 107 -11.46 -2.80 -9.35
CA LYS A 107 -11.38 -4.23 -9.57
C LYS A 107 -10.86 -4.52 -10.97
N THR A 108 -9.84 -5.36 -11.06
CA THR A 108 -9.35 -5.88 -12.34
C THR A 108 -9.29 -7.40 -12.27
N SER A 109 -8.93 -8.06 -13.38
CA SER A 109 -8.69 -9.50 -13.40
C SER A 109 -7.36 -9.91 -12.74
N ALA A 110 -6.45 -8.98 -12.46
CA ALA A 110 -5.12 -9.24 -11.91
C ALA A 110 -4.95 -8.80 -10.45
N TYR A 111 -5.66 -7.74 -10.04
CA TYR A 111 -5.53 -7.12 -8.73
C TYR A 111 -6.78 -6.34 -8.34
N VAL A 112 -6.92 -6.09 -7.03
CA VAL A 112 -7.75 -5.00 -6.51
C VAL A 112 -6.86 -3.83 -6.13
N GLN A 113 -7.39 -2.62 -6.23
CA GLN A 113 -6.62 -1.42 -5.96
C GLN A 113 -7.49 -0.36 -5.29
N VAL A 114 -6.97 0.30 -4.27
CA VAL A 114 -7.67 1.33 -3.52
C VAL A 114 -6.84 2.58 -3.56
N TYR A 115 -7.42 3.66 -4.07
CA TYR A 115 -6.86 4.99 -3.96
C TYR A 115 -7.62 5.78 -2.90
N GLY A 116 -6.94 6.60 -2.12
CA GLY A 116 -7.59 7.49 -1.18
C GLY A 116 -6.92 8.84 -1.10
N TYR A 117 -7.75 9.87 -0.96
CA TYR A 117 -7.35 11.18 -0.47
C TYR A 117 -7.92 11.39 0.93
N GLY A 118 -7.19 12.11 1.77
CA GLY A 118 -7.61 12.37 3.13
C GLY A 118 -6.69 13.26 3.93
N ASP A 119 -6.90 13.26 5.23
CA ASP A 119 -6.03 13.87 6.24
C ASP A 119 -5.36 12.75 7.06
N PHE A 120 -4.27 12.20 6.55
CA PHE A 120 -3.59 11.06 7.19
C PHE A 120 -2.71 11.47 8.37
N THR A 121 -2.68 12.76 8.71
CA THR A 121 -2.19 13.20 10.02
C THR A 121 -3.00 12.63 11.18
N LYS A 122 -4.25 12.25 10.90
CA LYS A 122 -5.12 11.50 11.83
C LYS A 122 -4.70 10.03 12.04
N LEU A 123 -3.77 9.52 11.23
CA LEU A 123 -3.21 8.18 11.31
C LEU A 123 -1.74 8.21 11.75
N ASN A 124 -1.33 9.27 12.43
CA ASN A 124 0.03 9.50 12.94
C ASN A 124 1.11 9.79 11.89
N ILE A 125 0.73 10.28 10.70
CA ILE A 125 1.69 10.74 9.70
C ILE A 125 1.93 12.25 9.89
N PRO A 126 3.18 12.74 10.02
CA PRO A 126 3.46 14.16 10.11
C PRO A 126 2.93 14.95 8.91
N TYR A 127 2.42 16.16 9.15
CA TYR A 127 2.03 17.04 8.06
C TYR A 127 3.25 17.38 7.18
N GLY A 128 3.12 17.16 5.87
CA GLY A 128 4.19 17.38 4.91
C GLY A 128 5.18 16.23 4.75
N ASP A 129 4.95 15.09 5.41
CA ASP A 129 5.65 13.85 5.07
C ASP A 129 5.19 13.38 3.68
N GLU A 130 6.13 13.33 2.73
CA GLU A 130 5.89 12.93 1.33
C GLU A 130 5.78 11.41 1.16
N GLY A 131 5.88 10.65 2.26
CA GLY A 131 5.50 9.25 2.31
C GLY A 131 6.62 8.26 2.02
N GLY A 132 6.22 7.06 1.65
CA GLY A 132 7.10 5.95 1.30
C GLY A 132 6.33 4.73 0.80
N GLU A 133 7.06 3.67 0.46
CA GLU A 133 6.51 2.38 0.02
C GLU A 133 6.51 1.36 1.18
N LEU A 134 5.43 0.59 1.27
CA LEU A 134 5.24 -0.54 2.16
C LEU A 134 4.88 -1.78 1.32
N ASP A 135 5.51 -2.92 1.60
CA ASP A 135 5.47 -4.11 0.75
C ASP A 135 5.73 -5.43 1.56
N PRO A 136 5.50 -6.62 0.98
CA PRO A 136 5.63 -7.91 1.66
C PRO A 136 7.07 -8.41 1.85
N HIS A 137 8.05 -7.80 1.19
CA HIS A 137 9.44 -8.27 1.18
C HIS A 137 10.32 -7.38 2.06
N GLY A 138 10.28 -6.05 1.90
CA GLY A 138 11.11 -5.10 2.62
C GLY A 138 12.61 -5.44 2.61
N ALA A 139 13.43 -4.63 3.30
CA ALA A 139 14.88 -4.80 3.30
C ALA A 139 15.39 -6.13 3.93
N TYR A 140 14.54 -6.80 4.71
CA TYR A 140 14.87 -8.03 5.44
C TYR A 140 14.21 -9.30 4.85
N GLY A 141 13.48 -9.19 3.74
CA GLY A 141 12.68 -10.29 3.19
C GLY A 141 11.54 -10.74 4.12
N SER A 142 11.11 -9.88 5.06
CA SER A 142 10.09 -10.17 6.07
C SER A 142 8.93 -9.15 6.06
N GLY A 143 8.90 -8.29 5.03
CA GLY A 143 7.97 -7.19 4.86
C GLY A 143 8.32 -5.92 5.64
N ASN A 144 7.76 -4.82 5.18
CA ASN A 144 7.74 -3.49 5.79
C ASN A 144 6.27 -3.02 5.78
N PRO A 145 5.48 -3.34 6.83
CA PRO A 145 5.93 -3.76 8.15
C PRO A 145 6.24 -5.24 8.31
N ILE A 146 7.15 -5.52 9.24
CA ILE A 146 7.52 -6.87 9.62
C ILE A 146 6.30 -7.58 10.24
N GLY A 147 5.91 -8.70 9.63
CA GLY A 147 4.71 -9.45 10.00
C GLY A 147 3.40 -8.83 9.48
N GLY A 148 3.50 -7.90 8.52
CA GLY A 148 2.37 -7.43 7.72
C GLY A 148 1.78 -8.57 6.89
N ASN A 149 0.46 -8.71 6.95
CA ASN A 149 -0.28 -9.63 6.10
C ASN A 149 -1.46 -8.88 5.47
N VAL A 150 -1.77 -9.19 4.22
CA VAL A 150 -2.88 -8.59 3.48
C VAL A 150 -3.82 -9.68 3.01
N THR A 151 -5.10 -9.49 3.28
CA THR A 151 -6.17 -10.41 2.88
C THR A 151 -7.21 -9.73 2.01
N SER A 152 -7.91 -10.51 1.20
CA SER A 152 -9.11 -10.02 0.52
C SER A 152 -10.07 -11.18 0.29
N ASN A 153 -11.36 -10.89 0.31
CA ASN A 153 -12.41 -11.83 -0.02
C ASN A 153 -12.89 -11.73 -1.48
N ILE A 154 -12.14 -11.04 -2.36
CA ILE A 154 -12.57 -10.78 -3.74
C ILE A 154 -12.75 -12.06 -4.57
N THR A 155 -12.12 -13.16 -4.17
CA THR A 155 -12.23 -14.50 -4.78
C THR A 155 -13.46 -15.28 -4.29
N GLY A 156 -14.24 -14.72 -3.35
CA GLY A 156 -15.36 -15.37 -2.69
C GLY A 156 -15.01 -16.06 -1.36
N ALA A 157 -13.74 -16.03 -0.95
CA ALA A 157 -13.26 -16.50 0.36
C ALA A 157 -12.10 -15.61 0.83
N ASP A 158 -11.88 -15.51 2.14
CA ASP A 158 -10.74 -14.76 2.69
C ASP A 158 -9.42 -15.45 2.32
N GLU A 159 -8.67 -14.84 1.40
CA GLU A 159 -7.36 -15.32 0.95
C GLU A 159 -6.24 -14.40 1.45
N ASN A 160 -5.07 -14.96 1.74
CA ASN A 160 -3.86 -14.21 2.07
C ASN A 160 -3.03 -14.01 0.79
N PHE A 161 -2.93 -12.78 0.30
CA PHE A 161 -2.19 -12.50 -0.93
C PHE A 161 -0.73 -12.24 -0.63
N ALA A 162 0.15 -12.83 -1.44
CA ALA A 162 1.60 -12.74 -1.26
C ALA A 162 2.13 -11.36 -1.67
N GLU A 163 1.57 -10.77 -2.72
CA GLU A 163 2.12 -9.60 -3.39
C GLU A 163 1.16 -8.42 -3.29
N TRP A 164 1.63 -7.33 -2.73
CA TRP A 164 0.89 -6.09 -2.53
C TRP A 164 1.86 -4.91 -2.44
N MET A 165 1.36 -3.70 -2.66
CA MET A 165 2.13 -2.47 -2.49
C MET A 165 1.22 -1.41 -1.89
N LEU A 166 1.71 -0.67 -0.90
CA LEU A 166 1.04 0.50 -0.34
C LEU A 166 2.00 1.68 -0.37
N TYR A 167 1.61 2.73 -1.07
CA TYR A 167 2.26 4.03 -0.99
C TYR A 167 1.32 4.95 -0.21
N ILE A 168 1.86 5.62 0.80
CA ILE A 168 1.08 6.52 1.66
C ILE A 168 1.92 7.72 2.06
N ASP A 169 1.32 8.90 1.96
CA ASP A 169 1.86 10.17 2.42
C ASP A 169 0.85 10.85 3.38
N TYR A 170 1.10 12.10 3.78
CA TYR A 170 0.23 12.81 4.71
C TYR A 170 -1.20 13.10 4.20
N ASN A 171 -1.48 13.02 2.89
CA ASN A 171 -2.78 13.37 2.28
C ASN A 171 -3.30 12.40 1.18
N GLN A 172 -2.48 11.47 0.70
CA GLN A 172 -2.81 10.49 -0.34
C GLN A 172 -2.30 9.09 0.04
N PHE A 173 -3.03 8.06 -0.36
CA PHE A 173 -2.50 6.71 -0.47
C PHE A 173 -2.98 6.01 -1.74
N CYS A 174 -2.24 4.97 -2.13
CA CYS A 174 -2.69 3.96 -3.06
C CYS A 174 -2.20 2.58 -2.59
N LEU A 175 -3.10 1.60 -2.62
CA LEU A 175 -2.86 0.22 -2.22
C LEU A 175 -3.26 -0.70 -3.36
N ARG A 176 -2.36 -1.56 -3.83
CA ARG A 176 -2.67 -2.65 -4.77
C ARG A 176 -2.45 -3.99 -4.09
N VAL A 177 -3.38 -4.91 -4.27
CA VAL A 177 -3.26 -6.31 -3.84
C VAL A 177 -3.37 -7.19 -5.08
N CYS A 178 -2.31 -7.92 -5.41
CA CYS A 178 -2.24 -8.74 -6.60
C CYS A 178 -2.91 -10.09 -6.36
N THR A 179 -4.09 -10.25 -6.94
CA THR A 179 -5.01 -11.35 -6.63
C THR A 179 -5.00 -12.47 -7.65
N SER A 180 -4.24 -12.31 -8.74
CA SER A 180 -4.08 -13.30 -9.79
C SER A 180 -2.75 -13.11 -10.51
N ALA A 181 -2.41 -14.10 -11.33
CA ALA A 181 -1.28 -14.07 -12.24
C ALA A 181 -1.64 -14.84 -13.52
N ASN A 182 -0.76 -14.77 -14.52
CA ASN A 182 -0.86 -15.59 -15.73
C ASN A 182 0.54 -15.90 -16.27
N SER A 183 0.61 -16.54 -17.44
CA SER A 183 1.87 -16.91 -18.09
C SER A 183 2.77 -15.73 -18.47
N THR A 184 2.21 -14.53 -18.60
CA THR A 184 2.92 -13.32 -19.00
C THR A 184 3.30 -12.46 -17.80
N TYR A 185 2.38 -12.32 -16.83
CA TYR A 185 2.55 -11.46 -15.68
C TYR A 185 2.36 -12.24 -14.38
N SER A 186 3.42 -12.31 -13.58
CA SER A 186 3.37 -12.80 -12.20
C SER A 186 2.69 -11.78 -11.28
N ALA A 187 2.21 -12.23 -10.11
CA ALA A 187 1.69 -11.34 -9.09
C ALA A 187 2.76 -10.34 -8.62
N ALA A 188 4.01 -10.79 -8.46
CA ALA A 188 5.15 -9.96 -8.07
C ALA A 188 5.45 -8.87 -9.13
N ALA A 189 5.33 -9.18 -10.42
CA ALA A 189 5.46 -8.16 -11.46
C ALA A 189 4.33 -7.12 -11.38
N MET A 190 3.08 -7.55 -11.16
CA MET A 190 1.95 -6.62 -11.05
C MET A 190 1.98 -5.75 -9.79
N CYS A 191 2.64 -6.24 -8.74
CA CYS A 191 2.88 -5.55 -7.47
C CYS A 191 4.39 -5.30 -7.27
N TRP A 192 5.04 -4.76 -8.30
CA TRP A 192 6.47 -4.48 -8.29
C TRP A 192 6.85 -3.31 -7.38
N HIS A 193 7.67 -3.60 -6.37
CA HIS A 193 7.91 -2.76 -5.20
C HIS A 193 9.37 -2.26 -5.08
N GLU A 194 9.99 -1.92 -6.22
CA GLU A 194 11.37 -1.35 -6.26
C GLU A 194 11.39 0.04 -6.92
N LEU A 195 10.24 0.73 -6.94
CA LEU A 195 10.07 2.04 -7.58
C LEU A 195 9.61 3.09 -6.55
N ASP A 196 10.20 3.01 -5.38
CA ASP A 196 9.77 3.61 -4.11
C ASP A 196 9.61 5.14 -4.21
N GLU A 197 10.43 5.82 -5.03
CA GLU A 197 10.34 7.29 -5.22
C GLU A 197 9.34 7.77 -6.30
N MET A 198 8.67 6.88 -7.05
CA MET A 198 7.84 7.30 -8.20
C MET A 198 6.41 7.75 -7.83
N GLY A 199 5.94 7.38 -6.65
CA GLY A 199 4.62 7.74 -6.12
C GLY A 199 3.42 7.09 -6.83
N CYS A 200 2.23 7.31 -6.26
CA CYS A 200 1.00 6.62 -6.64
C CYS A 200 0.65 6.70 -8.13
N GLY A 201 0.71 7.89 -8.72
CA GLY A 201 0.35 8.09 -10.12
C GLY A 201 1.21 7.30 -11.11
N PHE A 202 2.44 6.95 -10.72
CA PHE A 202 3.36 6.19 -11.55
C PHE A 202 3.21 4.67 -11.34
N VAL A 203 3.31 4.20 -10.10
CA VAL A 203 3.32 2.74 -9.80
C VAL A 203 1.92 2.13 -9.90
N MET A 204 0.91 2.96 -9.66
CA MET A 204 -0.49 2.59 -9.60
C MET A 204 -1.32 3.53 -10.48
N PRO A 205 -1.09 3.52 -11.82
CA PRO A 205 -1.73 4.47 -12.72
C PRO A 205 -3.25 4.23 -12.78
N GLY A 206 -4.01 5.33 -12.82
CA GLY A 206 -5.46 5.32 -12.94
C GLY A 206 -6.04 6.73 -12.96
N ASN A 207 -7.36 6.84 -12.79
CA ASN A 207 -8.00 8.14 -12.62
C ASN A 207 -7.78 8.65 -11.18
N TYR A 208 -7.08 9.77 -11.03
CA TYR A 208 -6.85 10.44 -9.73
C TYR A 208 -7.78 11.63 -9.47
N ASN A 209 -8.77 11.86 -10.35
CA ASN A 209 -9.74 12.96 -10.24
C ASN A 209 -11.03 12.50 -9.54
N TYR A 210 -10.93 11.93 -8.34
CA TYR A 210 -12.06 11.41 -7.57
C TYR A 210 -12.20 12.02 -6.17
N ASN A 211 -11.38 13.01 -5.79
CA ASN A 211 -11.50 13.63 -4.47
C ASN A 211 -12.87 14.29 -4.29
N GLY A 212 -13.55 14.02 -3.18
CA GLY A 212 -14.96 14.37 -2.96
C GLY A 212 -15.95 13.28 -3.41
N THR A 213 -15.48 12.19 -4.01
CA THR A 213 -16.28 11.05 -4.46
C THR A 213 -15.79 9.77 -3.79
N PHE A 214 -16.73 8.85 -3.54
CA PHE A 214 -16.44 7.50 -3.08
C PHE A 214 -17.02 6.53 -4.11
N GLU A 215 -16.15 5.87 -4.88
CA GLU A 215 -16.56 5.03 -6.01
C GLU A 215 -15.92 3.63 -6.00
N THR A 216 -16.68 2.65 -6.48
CA THR A 216 -16.15 1.33 -6.86
C THR A 216 -16.31 1.18 -8.35
N CYS A 217 -15.24 0.83 -9.07
CA CYS A 217 -15.26 0.65 -10.52
C CYS A 217 -14.62 -0.68 -10.92
N ASP A 218 -15.02 -1.18 -12.09
CA ASP A 218 -14.19 -2.12 -12.85
C ASP A 218 -13.10 -1.31 -13.57
N ALA A 219 -11.93 -1.91 -13.80
CA ALA A 219 -10.84 -1.27 -14.53
C ALA A 219 -10.07 -2.27 -15.40
N ASP A 220 -9.46 -1.74 -16.45
CA ASP A 220 -8.49 -2.49 -17.24
C ASP A 220 -7.22 -2.77 -16.42
N VAL A 221 -6.54 -3.88 -16.72
CA VAL A 221 -5.25 -4.23 -16.11
C VAL A 221 -4.16 -3.32 -16.68
N ALA A 222 -3.47 -2.58 -15.80
CA ALA A 222 -2.26 -1.83 -16.15
C ALA A 222 -1.10 -2.80 -16.46
N TYR A 223 -0.09 -2.31 -17.17
CA TYR A 223 1.18 -3.03 -17.20
C TYR A 223 1.83 -3.02 -15.81
N PRO A 224 2.67 -4.02 -15.51
CA PRO A 224 3.56 -3.97 -14.35
C PRO A 224 4.24 -2.59 -14.21
N PRO A 225 4.40 -2.08 -12.97
CA PRO A 225 5.13 -0.84 -12.74
C PRO A 225 6.51 -0.86 -13.42
N GLY A 226 6.82 0.19 -14.17
CA GLY A 226 8.10 0.32 -14.88
C GLY A 226 8.31 -0.56 -16.11
N TRP A 227 7.27 -1.26 -16.60
CA TRP A 227 7.34 -2.03 -17.84
C TRP A 227 6.80 -1.22 -19.03
N TYR A 228 7.62 -1.09 -20.06
CA TYR A 228 7.31 -0.34 -21.28
C TYR A 228 7.35 -1.28 -22.49
N PRO A 229 6.21 -1.60 -23.13
CA PRO A 229 6.18 -2.45 -24.31
C PRO A 229 6.96 -1.80 -25.46
N THR A 230 7.76 -2.60 -26.17
CA THR A 230 8.64 -2.12 -27.25
C THR A 230 8.26 -2.70 -28.61
N ALA A 231 7.76 -3.94 -28.64
CA ALA A 231 7.31 -4.62 -29.84
C ALA A 231 6.37 -5.78 -29.50
N THR A 232 5.71 -6.33 -30.52
CA THR A 232 5.01 -7.62 -30.43
C THR A 232 5.62 -8.56 -31.47
N VAL A 233 6.11 -9.72 -31.02
CA VAL A 233 6.71 -10.76 -31.87
C VAL A 233 5.94 -12.05 -31.64
N ASP A 234 5.38 -12.63 -32.71
CA ASP A 234 4.59 -13.86 -32.66
C ASP A 234 3.46 -13.85 -31.61
N GLY A 235 2.80 -12.70 -31.46
CA GLY A 235 1.70 -12.51 -30.50
C GLY A 235 2.15 -12.29 -29.05
N THR A 236 3.45 -12.26 -28.78
CA THR A 236 4.03 -11.97 -27.46
C THR A 236 4.54 -10.53 -27.41
N THR A 237 4.09 -9.77 -26.42
CA THR A 237 4.60 -8.42 -26.17
C THR A 237 5.98 -8.49 -25.52
N LEU A 238 6.94 -7.77 -26.09
CA LEU A 238 8.27 -7.56 -25.51
C LEU A 238 8.28 -6.26 -24.73
N PHE A 239 9.02 -6.24 -23.62
CA PHE A 239 9.10 -5.10 -22.71
C PHE A 239 10.54 -4.64 -22.53
N SER A 240 10.68 -3.35 -22.27
CA SER A 240 11.85 -2.77 -21.61
C SER A 240 11.47 -2.41 -20.18
N THR A 241 12.45 -2.48 -19.29
CA THR A 241 12.34 -2.06 -17.89
C THR A 241 13.46 -1.06 -17.58
N PHE A 242 13.37 -0.41 -16.44
CA PHE A 242 14.43 0.46 -15.93
C PHE A 242 14.62 0.20 -14.43
N ALA A 243 15.80 0.53 -13.92
CA ALA A 243 16.06 0.62 -12.49
C ALA A 243 16.00 2.10 -12.07
N GLN A 244 15.26 2.40 -11.00
CA GLN A 244 15.08 3.77 -10.51
C GLN A 244 16.42 4.43 -10.20
N TYR A 245 16.58 5.66 -10.70
CA TYR A 245 17.77 6.47 -10.45
C TYR A 245 17.76 6.92 -9.00
N TYR A 246 18.78 6.54 -8.25
CA TYR A 246 18.97 6.98 -6.87
C TYR A 246 20.42 7.39 -6.64
N THR A 247 20.63 8.46 -5.87
CA THR A 247 21.95 8.83 -5.37
C THR A 247 21.96 8.91 -3.86
N GLY A 248 22.90 8.23 -3.24
CA GLY A 248 23.08 8.24 -1.79
C GLY A 248 24.52 8.51 -1.38
N VAL A 249 24.74 8.64 -0.08
CA VAL A 249 26.07 8.68 0.52
C VAL A 249 26.16 7.59 1.58
N ALA A 250 27.03 6.61 1.37
CA ALA A 250 27.32 5.55 2.33
C ALA A 250 28.78 5.66 2.77
N ASN A 251 29.03 5.69 4.08
CA ASN A 251 30.38 5.83 4.66
C ASN A 251 31.17 7.04 4.10
N GLY A 252 30.48 8.14 3.80
CA GLY A 252 31.08 9.35 3.22
C GLY A 252 31.45 9.22 1.74
N GLN A 253 31.07 8.14 1.06
CA GLN A 253 31.23 7.96 -0.39
C GLN A 253 29.87 8.08 -1.07
N SER A 254 29.79 8.93 -2.09
CA SER A 254 28.61 9.00 -2.95
C SER A 254 28.50 7.74 -3.80
N TYR A 255 27.29 7.23 -3.95
CA TYR A 255 26.98 6.15 -4.89
C TYR A 255 25.74 6.51 -5.71
N THR A 256 25.65 5.90 -6.89
CA THR A 256 24.51 6.02 -7.80
C THR A 256 24.02 4.62 -8.11
N VAL A 257 22.71 4.42 -8.02
CA VAL A 257 21.99 3.20 -8.40
C VAL A 257 21.06 3.54 -9.56
N GLY A 258 20.81 2.55 -10.42
CA GLY A 258 19.82 2.64 -11.48
C GLY A 258 20.27 3.37 -12.75
N ASP A 259 19.30 3.56 -13.64
CA ASP A 259 19.50 4.19 -14.95
C ASP A 259 19.60 5.70 -14.83
N THR A 260 20.42 6.37 -15.64
CA THR A 260 20.63 7.83 -15.53
C THR A 260 19.39 8.69 -15.80
N VAL A 261 18.33 8.10 -16.35
CA VAL A 261 17.05 8.76 -16.63
C VAL A 261 15.92 7.83 -16.21
N THR A 262 15.20 8.21 -15.16
CA THR A 262 13.96 7.57 -14.77
C THR A 262 12.80 8.13 -15.59
N PRO A 263 11.97 7.29 -16.23
CA PRO A 263 10.74 7.74 -16.87
C PRO A 263 9.86 8.55 -15.91
N THR A 264 9.14 9.55 -16.42
CA THR A 264 8.34 10.45 -15.57
C THR A 264 6.89 9.98 -15.35
N ALA A 265 6.44 8.95 -16.08
CA ALA A 265 5.09 8.40 -15.98
C ALA A 265 5.08 6.92 -16.36
N ALA A 266 4.06 6.20 -15.89
CA ALA A 266 3.73 4.86 -16.38
C ALA A 266 3.53 4.88 -17.91
N TYR A 267 3.72 3.72 -18.57
CA TYR A 267 3.53 3.62 -20.01
C TYR A 267 2.11 4.04 -20.46
N PHE A 268 1.08 3.67 -19.68
CA PHE A 268 -0.29 4.09 -19.94
C PHE A 268 -1.13 4.13 -18.66
N THR A 269 -2.24 4.86 -18.73
CA THR A 269 -3.28 4.88 -17.70
C THR A 269 -4.43 3.96 -18.11
N PRO A 270 -4.76 2.91 -17.34
CA PRO A 270 -5.88 2.03 -17.65
C PRO A 270 -7.23 2.77 -17.54
N SER A 271 -8.21 2.32 -18.31
CA SER A 271 -9.56 2.87 -18.24
C SER A 271 -10.37 2.25 -17.09
N SER A 272 -11.28 3.03 -16.51
CA SER A 272 -12.25 2.55 -15.51
C SER A 272 -13.66 2.60 -16.08
N SER A 273 -14.51 1.65 -15.67
CA SER A 273 -15.89 1.51 -16.13
C SER A 273 -16.81 0.99 -15.01
N ASN A 274 -18.12 0.97 -15.26
CA ASN A 274 -19.15 0.49 -14.32
C ASN A 274 -19.06 1.10 -12.91
N CYS A 275 -18.59 2.34 -12.80
CA CYS A 275 -18.40 3.01 -11.53
C CYS A 275 -19.73 3.22 -10.79
N ALA A 276 -19.81 2.70 -9.56
CA ALA A 276 -20.89 2.93 -8.63
C ALA A 276 -20.41 3.79 -7.47
N THR A 277 -21.19 4.80 -7.10
CA THR A 277 -20.85 5.71 -6.00
C THR A 277 -21.57 5.34 -4.71
N THR A 278 -20.89 5.50 -3.59
CA THR A 278 -21.49 5.56 -2.25
C THR A 278 -21.36 6.98 -1.70
N ALA A 279 -22.17 7.33 -0.71
CA ALA A 279 -22.18 8.68 -0.16
C ALA A 279 -20.92 8.99 0.65
N THR A 280 -20.40 8.00 1.37
CA THR A 280 -19.22 8.14 2.24
C THR A 280 -18.67 6.77 2.61
N VAL A 281 -17.42 6.74 3.08
CA VAL A 281 -16.83 5.60 3.79
C VAL A 281 -16.79 5.96 5.27
N SER A 282 -17.58 5.26 6.08
CA SER A 282 -17.76 5.56 7.51
C SER A 282 -18.03 4.27 8.30
N ASN A 283 -17.60 4.27 9.56
CA ASN A 283 -17.95 3.25 10.56
C ASN A 283 -18.97 3.75 11.59
N GLY A 284 -19.32 5.03 11.59
CA GLY A 284 -20.29 5.62 12.51
C GLY A 284 -19.80 5.70 13.96
N ILE A 285 -18.52 5.47 14.21
CA ILE A 285 -17.94 5.52 15.57
C ILE A 285 -17.60 6.96 15.90
N ALA A 286 -18.14 7.47 17.02
CA ALA A 286 -17.88 8.83 17.45
C ALA A 286 -16.38 9.04 17.75
N LEU A 287 -15.79 10.12 17.24
CA LEU A 287 -14.37 10.46 17.43
C LEU A 287 -13.94 10.43 18.91
N ALA A 288 -14.81 10.89 19.82
CA ALA A 288 -14.54 10.85 21.25
C ALA A 288 -14.31 9.43 21.80
N SER A 289 -15.00 8.42 21.25
CA SER A 289 -14.79 7.02 21.63
C SER A 289 -13.47 6.43 21.10
N LEU A 290 -12.87 7.09 20.11
CA LEU A 290 -11.51 6.79 19.62
C LEU A 290 -10.43 7.55 20.41
N GLY A 291 -10.81 8.31 21.44
CA GLY A 291 -9.88 9.19 22.17
C GLY A 291 -9.51 10.46 21.41
N ILE A 292 -10.18 10.75 20.29
CA ILE A 292 -9.96 11.95 19.49
C ILE A 292 -10.91 13.04 20.00
N THR A 293 -10.40 13.94 20.83
CA THR A 293 -11.11 15.16 21.20
C THR A 293 -10.94 16.19 20.09
N SER A 294 -12.03 16.73 19.58
CA SER A 294 -12.00 17.81 18.59
C SER A 294 -11.27 19.04 19.16
N SER A 295 -10.00 19.23 18.81
CA SER A 295 -9.40 20.55 18.81
C SER A 295 -10.11 21.35 17.72
N ALA A 296 -10.89 22.34 18.14
CA ALA A 296 -11.65 23.23 17.28
C ALA A 296 -10.82 23.72 16.08
N SER A 297 -11.46 23.78 14.91
CA SER A 297 -10.93 24.43 13.70
C SER A 297 -10.33 25.80 14.02
N GLY A 298 -9.01 25.89 13.91
CA GLY A 298 -8.29 27.15 13.84
C GLY A 298 -8.57 27.81 12.49
N SER A 299 -9.43 28.81 12.51
CA SER A 299 -9.80 29.68 11.41
C SER A 299 -8.57 30.31 10.74
N THR A 300 -8.58 30.35 9.41
CA THR A 300 -7.86 31.29 8.52
C THR A 300 -6.96 32.32 9.22
N ALA A 301 -5.67 32.00 9.38
CA ALA A 301 -4.66 33.02 9.64
C ALA A 301 -4.36 33.74 8.33
N SER A 302 -4.86 34.96 8.22
CA SER A 302 -4.56 35.88 7.13
C SER A 302 -3.06 36.14 7.09
N VAL A 303 -2.42 35.79 5.97
CA VAL A 303 -1.01 36.11 5.71
C VAL A 303 -0.85 37.63 5.63
N PRO A 304 -0.03 38.28 6.47
CA PRO A 304 0.33 39.67 6.25
C PRO A 304 1.25 39.72 5.02
N LYS A 305 0.83 40.45 3.98
CA LYS A 305 1.70 40.83 2.85
C LYS A 305 2.92 41.60 3.39
N LEU A 306 4.07 40.94 3.45
CA LEU A 306 5.36 41.62 3.57
C LEU A 306 5.94 41.84 2.17
N LYS A 307 6.16 43.12 1.86
CA LYS A 307 6.82 43.59 0.64
C LYS A 307 8.28 43.18 0.69
N PHE A 308 8.74 42.43 -0.31
CA PHE A 308 10.17 42.24 -0.55
C PHE A 308 10.67 43.40 -1.42
N GLU A 309 11.49 44.25 -0.81
CA GLU A 309 12.32 45.24 -1.49
C GLU A 309 13.73 44.65 -1.63
N HIS A 310 14.25 44.72 -2.84
CA HIS A 310 15.49 44.10 -3.28
C HIS A 310 16.67 45.01 -2.91
N SER A 311 17.64 44.52 -2.13
CA SER A 311 18.96 45.16 -2.08
C SER A 311 20.07 44.14 -1.82
N SER A 312 21.00 44.12 -2.77
CA SER A 312 22.27 43.41 -2.86
C SER A 312 23.28 43.79 -1.78
N GLY A 313 24.14 42.84 -1.36
CA GLY A 313 25.47 43.17 -0.86
C GLY A 313 26.15 42.16 0.07
N GLY A 314 27.17 41.47 -0.46
CA GLY A 314 28.45 41.22 0.21
C GLY A 314 28.55 40.13 1.29
N SER A 315 29.05 38.95 0.92
CA SER A 315 29.61 37.98 1.87
C SER A 315 31.04 38.37 2.26
N SER A 316 31.31 38.38 3.56
CA SER A 316 32.66 38.34 4.12
C SER A 316 32.71 37.36 5.27
N SER A 317 33.80 36.61 5.30
CA SER A 317 34.16 35.51 6.17
C SER A 317 34.53 35.95 7.59
N ASN A 318 34.18 35.14 8.60
CA ASN A 318 35.14 34.53 9.53
C ASN A 318 34.43 33.66 10.57
N GLY A 319 35.07 32.54 10.92
CA GLY A 319 34.52 31.51 11.79
C GLY A 319 34.92 31.60 13.26
N ALA A 320 34.40 30.65 14.04
CA ALA A 320 34.93 30.06 15.28
C ALA A 320 33.88 28.99 15.71
N ALA A 321 34.18 27.70 15.65
CA ALA A 321 34.90 26.89 16.64
C ALA A 321 34.03 26.43 17.83
N GLY A 322 33.72 25.12 17.83
CA GLY A 322 33.80 24.25 19.00
C GLY A 322 32.54 24.05 19.84
N SER A 323 31.97 22.84 19.83
CA SER A 323 32.23 21.85 20.88
C SER A 323 31.45 20.56 20.64
N ALA A 324 32.13 19.45 20.94
CA ALA A 324 31.72 18.08 20.73
C ALA A 324 30.64 17.59 21.72
N SER A 325 29.80 16.67 21.26
CA SER A 325 29.30 15.57 22.09
C SER A 325 29.16 14.32 21.23
N GLN A 326 30.05 13.38 21.49
CA GLN A 326 30.14 12.03 20.97
C GLN A 326 29.08 11.13 21.62
N ILE A 327 28.21 10.48 20.85
CA ILE A 327 27.66 9.15 21.15
C ILE A 327 27.61 8.39 19.81
N TYR A 328 28.35 7.28 19.71
CA TYR A 328 28.43 6.45 18.52
C TYR A 328 27.13 5.63 18.30
N PRO A 329 26.69 5.48 17.04
CA PRO A 329 25.65 4.58 16.62
C PRO A 329 26.22 3.18 16.36
N VAL A 330 25.46 2.12 16.66
CA VAL A 330 25.69 0.79 16.08
C VAL A 330 24.46 0.46 15.25
N VAL A 331 24.45 0.98 14.02
CA VAL A 331 23.66 0.44 12.92
C VAL A 331 24.68 -0.26 12.02
N THR A 332 24.60 -1.57 11.92
CA THR A 332 25.30 -2.32 10.88
C THR A 332 24.24 -3.09 10.12
N PHE A 333 23.82 -2.56 8.97
CA PHE A 333 22.93 -3.26 8.06
C PHE A 333 23.75 -3.92 6.96
N ILE A 334 23.69 -5.26 6.95
CA ILE A 334 24.13 -6.11 5.86
C ILE A 334 22.89 -6.29 4.98
N ALA A 335 22.82 -5.55 3.88
CA ALA A 335 21.94 -5.86 2.76
C ALA A 335 22.69 -5.54 1.46
N LEU A 336 23.68 -6.38 1.15
CA LEU A 336 24.33 -6.43 -0.16
C LEU A 336 24.74 -7.89 -0.35
N LEU A 337 23.85 -8.71 -0.91
CA LEU A 337 24.13 -9.92 -1.71
C LEU A 337 22.85 -10.75 -1.90
N SER A 338 21.89 -10.25 -2.67
CA SER A 338 20.82 -11.07 -3.26
C SER A 338 20.37 -10.52 -4.61
N GLY A 339 21.32 -10.16 -5.47
CA GLY A 339 21.06 -9.62 -6.80
C GLY A 339 21.98 -10.10 -7.92
N PHE A 340 22.69 -11.24 -7.74
CA PHE A 340 23.63 -11.75 -8.76
C PHE A 340 23.39 -13.19 -9.24
N ALA A 341 22.22 -13.78 -8.99
CA ALA A 341 21.90 -15.13 -9.45
C ALA A 341 20.61 -15.21 -10.28
N GLY A 342 20.37 -14.23 -11.16
CA GLY A 342 19.17 -14.17 -12.00
C GLY A 342 19.39 -13.83 -13.48
N ILE A 343 20.64 -13.65 -13.93
CA ILE A 343 20.94 -13.34 -15.35
C ILE A 343 21.95 -14.37 -15.88
N ALA A 344 21.51 -15.62 -15.97
CA ALA A 344 22.08 -16.63 -16.85
C ALA A 344 21.17 -17.85 -16.81
N LEU A 345 20.16 -17.90 -17.68
CA LEU A 345 19.59 -19.11 -18.34
C LEU A 345 18.24 -18.77 -18.98
N PHE A 346 18.29 -18.07 -20.11
CA PHE A 346 17.29 -18.20 -21.18
C PHE A 346 18.03 -18.14 -22.53
N HIS A 347 18.64 -19.26 -22.87
CA HIS A 347 18.63 -19.83 -24.22
C HIS A 347 17.85 -21.13 -24.14
#